data_AF-A0A9D5NWE0-F1
#
_entry.id   AF-A0A9D5NWE0-F1
#
_cell.length_a   1.000
_cell.length_b   1.000
_cell.length_c   1.000
_cell.angle_alpha   90.00
_cell.angle_beta   90.00
_cell.angle_gamma   90.00
#
_symmetry.space_group_name_H-M   'P 1'
#
loop_
_entity.id
_entity.type
_entity.pdbx_description
1 polymer ?
#
loop_
_entity_poly.entity_id
_entity_poly.type
_entity_poly.pdbx_seq_one_letter_code
_entity_poly.pdbx_strand_id
1 'polypeptide(L)'
;MKTFGWICVVLGGLSFIGAASAGHNVFGPVFWLALGIALVYLGNQKEEEKKKNEAASKSKPKLTPIIENKPVQVTEPIRQKTYWENYKDTNPSKAKEIEELLRIDMSKLSNRDAREKIQMLDRFSKSLGCSISQTKAAYLKEMEQYPTRLISQMIESTTREMVNEVNMFHILEGNTCSALMIEWLKERQQNEPNDESYWETWKNQNPEKAKALETLTERDFNEMSTMDVKQTIKAFRSVAEKHNLEDWMDIKDYYVSSYASFSENLGEEEALKVISSILLDENNRANVSLFNSVYNYAKQWIQEYKENNADRLLSPEDKFRKEYRDKLINKIGSNANIPLFCHGYDSPIAHELMYIMYQHLRNAELKAEAEKQGLWNKYMQIIVEETEKVTKKYCHVFLQECIEYYNYPDKPVITRHRCPSCGSTNITDDIDYGLECNECGRTWNAPYGKRLYL
;
A
#
# COMPACT_ATOMS: atom_id res chain seq x y z
N MET A 1 7.85 -25.02 -15.07
CA MET A 1 7.63 -23.90 -16.01
C MET A 1 7.20 -24.38 -17.39
N LYS A 2 8.02 -25.12 -18.16
CA LYS A 2 7.61 -25.60 -19.51
C LYS A 2 6.33 -26.44 -19.52
N THR A 3 6.22 -27.43 -18.65
CA THR A 3 5.03 -28.30 -18.56
C THR A 3 3.76 -27.50 -18.25
N PHE A 4 3.84 -26.55 -17.33
CA PHE A 4 2.73 -25.68 -16.98
C PHE A 4 2.38 -24.71 -18.13
N GLY A 5 3.38 -24.15 -18.81
CA GLY A 5 3.17 -23.33 -20.01
C GLY A 5 2.43 -24.07 -21.11
N TRP A 6 2.80 -25.33 -21.39
CA TRP A 6 2.08 -26.18 -22.34
C TRP A 6 0.63 -26.47 -21.94
N ILE A 7 0.38 -26.70 -20.64
CA ILE A 7 -1.00 -26.85 -20.12
C ILE A 7 -1.82 -25.58 -20.38
N CYS A 8 -1.27 -24.40 -20.13
CA CYS A 8 -1.94 -23.13 -20.41
C CYS A 8 -2.22 -22.91 -21.91
N VAL A 9 -1.29 -23.29 -22.80
CA VAL A 9 -1.49 -23.19 -24.26
C VAL A 9 -2.63 -24.11 -24.72
N VAL A 10 -2.67 -25.35 -24.24
CA VAL A 10 -3.72 -26.31 -24.61
C VAL A 10 -5.08 -25.86 -24.10
N LEU A 11 -5.16 -25.46 -22.83
CA LEU A 11 -6.41 -24.96 -22.24
C LEU A 11 -6.88 -23.66 -22.89
N GLY A 12 -5.97 -22.72 -23.15
CA GLY A 12 -6.26 -21.48 -23.86
C GLY A 12 -6.76 -21.74 -25.28
N GLY A 13 -6.12 -22.65 -26.02
CA GLY A 13 -6.50 -23.00 -27.39
C GLY A 13 -7.87 -23.68 -27.49
N LEU A 14 -8.14 -24.66 -26.62
CA LEU A 14 -9.44 -25.32 -26.57
C LEU A 14 -10.56 -24.34 -26.14
N SER A 15 -10.28 -23.49 -25.16
CA SER A 15 -11.23 -22.46 -24.69
C SER A 15 -11.48 -21.40 -25.76
N PHE A 16 -10.48 -21.08 -26.58
CA PHE A 16 -10.61 -20.11 -27.67
C PHE A 16 -11.53 -20.63 -28.77
N ILE A 17 -11.37 -21.90 -29.18
CA ILE A 17 -12.25 -22.55 -30.16
C ILE A 17 -13.69 -22.62 -29.62
N GLY A 18 -13.86 -22.97 -28.34
CA GLY A 18 -15.18 -22.99 -27.70
C GLY A 18 -15.84 -21.61 -27.65
N ALA A 19 -15.11 -20.58 -27.21
CA ALA A 19 -15.62 -19.21 -27.13
C ALA A 19 -15.96 -18.63 -28.51
N ALA A 20 -15.12 -18.87 -29.52
CA ALA A 20 -15.35 -18.42 -30.89
C ALA A 20 -16.57 -19.12 -31.52
N SER A 21 -16.77 -20.41 -31.27
CA SER A 21 -17.91 -21.18 -31.82
C SER A 21 -19.23 -20.79 -31.16
N ALA A 22 -19.21 -20.37 -29.89
CA ALA A 22 -20.40 -19.98 -29.13
C ALA A 22 -20.71 -18.47 -29.20
N GLY A 23 -19.89 -17.66 -29.89
CA GLY A 23 -20.07 -16.20 -29.97
C GLY A 23 -19.78 -15.45 -28.65
N HIS A 24 -19.03 -16.06 -27.74
CA HIS A 24 -18.62 -15.43 -26.48
C HIS A 24 -17.32 -14.63 -26.63
N ASN A 25 -17.02 -13.80 -25.63
CA ASN A 25 -15.80 -12.99 -25.64
C ASN A 25 -14.54 -13.88 -25.56
N VAL A 26 -13.66 -13.75 -26.56
CA VAL A 26 -12.43 -14.54 -26.71
C VAL A 26 -11.26 -14.04 -25.86
N PHE A 27 -11.42 -12.91 -25.15
CA PHE A 27 -10.32 -12.26 -24.44
C PHE A 27 -9.69 -13.15 -23.34
N GLY A 28 -10.50 -13.86 -22.56
CA GLY A 28 -10.00 -14.78 -21.53
C GLY A 28 -9.12 -15.90 -22.11
N PRO A 29 -9.60 -16.66 -23.11
CA PRO A 29 -8.79 -17.65 -23.80
C PRO A 29 -7.50 -17.10 -24.43
N VAL A 30 -7.56 -15.91 -25.04
CA VAL A 30 -6.37 -15.24 -25.62
C VAL A 30 -5.33 -14.91 -24.54
N PHE A 31 -5.76 -14.44 -23.37
CA PHE A 31 -4.87 -14.17 -22.25
C PHE A 31 -4.12 -15.43 -21.79
N TRP A 32 -4.83 -16.55 -21.59
CA TRP A 32 -4.22 -17.81 -21.16
C TRP A 32 -3.26 -18.40 -22.22
N LEU A 33 -3.59 -18.21 -23.50
CA LEU A 33 -2.74 -18.63 -24.61
C LEU A 33 -1.45 -17.80 -24.68
N ALA A 34 -1.54 -16.48 -24.53
CA ALA A 34 -0.37 -15.59 -24.48
C ALA A 34 0.52 -15.88 -23.26
N LEU A 35 -0.07 -16.09 -22.09
CA LEU A 35 0.65 -16.47 -20.87
C LEU A 35 1.37 -17.82 -21.03
N GLY A 36 0.70 -18.80 -21.63
CA GLY A 36 1.29 -20.11 -21.92
C GLY A 36 2.53 -20.01 -22.84
N ILE A 37 2.43 -19.24 -23.92
CA ILE A 37 3.54 -19.01 -24.87
C ILE A 37 4.72 -18.35 -24.15
N ALA A 38 4.47 -17.30 -23.35
CA ALA A 38 5.52 -16.60 -22.60
C ALA A 38 6.25 -17.53 -21.62
N LEU A 39 5.53 -18.41 -20.91
CA LEU A 39 6.10 -19.37 -19.97
C LEU A 39 6.93 -20.47 -20.66
N VAL A 40 6.53 -20.91 -21.85
CA VAL A 40 7.33 -21.85 -22.65
C VAL A 40 8.61 -21.18 -23.14
N TYR A 41 8.52 -19.92 -23.60
CA TYR A 41 9.67 -19.14 -24.05
C TYR A 41 10.71 -18.94 -22.93
N LEU A 42 10.27 -18.47 -21.76
CA LEU A 42 11.15 -18.30 -20.60
C LEU A 42 11.75 -19.62 -20.10
N GLY A 43 10.97 -20.71 -20.18
CA GLY A 43 11.46 -22.04 -19.87
C GLY A 43 12.59 -22.49 -20.81
N ASN A 44 12.52 -22.14 -22.10
CA ASN A 44 13.55 -22.48 -23.09
C ASN A 44 14.85 -21.71 -22.84
N GLN A 45 14.78 -20.40 -22.57
CA GLN A 45 15.96 -19.57 -22.27
C GLN A 45 16.75 -20.10 -21.06
N LYS A 46 16.06 -20.48 -19.97
CA LYS A 46 16.71 -21.05 -18.79
C LYS A 46 17.40 -22.39 -19.04
N GLU A 47 16.94 -23.17 -20.02
CA GLU A 47 17.58 -24.43 -20.38
C GLU A 47 18.82 -24.21 -21.25
N GLU A 48 18.79 -23.21 -22.13
CA GLU A 48 19.97 -22.79 -22.91
C GLU A 48 21.07 -22.21 -22.03
N GLU A 49 20.72 -21.42 -21.02
CA GLU A 49 21.68 -20.90 -20.03
C GLU A 49 22.33 -22.01 -19.20
N LYS A 50 21.55 -23.01 -18.76
CA LYS A 50 22.10 -24.18 -18.05
C LYS A 50 23.07 -24.97 -18.92
N LYS A 51 22.76 -25.18 -20.21
CA LYS A 51 23.65 -25.87 -21.15
C LYS A 51 24.95 -25.10 -21.42
N LYS A 52 24.89 -23.76 -21.48
CA LYS A 52 26.10 -22.90 -21.62
C LYS A 52 26.99 -22.97 -20.38
N ASN A 53 26.40 -22.97 -19.19
CA ASN A 53 27.16 -23.04 -17.93
C ASN A 53 27.79 -24.41 -17.67
N GLU A 54 27.14 -25.50 -18.07
CA GLU A 54 27.71 -26.87 -18.00
C GLU A 54 28.80 -27.11 -19.05
N ALA A 55 28.75 -26.42 -20.21
CA ALA A 55 29.82 -26.46 -21.20
C ALA A 55 31.07 -25.70 -20.73
N ALA A 56 30.90 -24.57 -20.02
CA ALA A 56 32.00 -23.77 -19.48
C ALA A 56 32.75 -24.44 -18.32
N SER A 57 32.10 -25.37 -17.59
CA SER A 57 32.74 -26.06 -16.46
C SER A 57 33.65 -27.23 -16.86
N LYS A 58 33.67 -27.64 -18.14
CA LYS A 58 34.47 -28.78 -18.64
C LYS A 58 35.81 -28.41 -19.26
N SER A 59 36.16 -27.13 -19.36
CA SER A 59 37.47 -26.67 -19.88
C SER A 59 38.29 -25.94 -18.83
N LYS A 60 39.03 -26.67 -17.99
CA LYS A 60 40.17 -26.11 -17.24
C LYS A 60 41.48 -26.72 -17.77
N PRO A 61 42.45 -25.93 -18.25
CA PRO A 61 43.78 -26.42 -18.58
C PRO A 61 44.59 -26.69 -17.29
N LYS A 62 45.35 -27.80 -17.29
CA LYS A 62 46.38 -28.12 -16.30
C LYS A 62 47.52 -27.10 -16.39
N LEU A 63 47.90 -26.49 -15.27
CA LEU A 63 49.18 -25.79 -15.12
C LEU A 63 50.28 -26.76 -14.65
N THR A 64 51.42 -26.71 -15.32
CA THR A 64 52.71 -27.30 -14.90
C THR A 64 53.58 -26.22 -14.21
N PRO A 65 54.47 -26.60 -13.27
CA PRO A 65 55.29 -25.66 -12.50
C PRO A 65 56.71 -25.53 -13.05
N ILE A 66 57.29 -24.31 -13.10
CA ILE A 66 58.73 -24.08 -13.27
C ILE A 66 59.20 -22.88 -12.42
N ILE A 67 59.76 -23.22 -11.26
CA ILE A 67 61.09 -22.91 -10.69
C ILE A 67 61.80 -21.56 -10.96
N GLU A 68 62.29 -21.01 -9.83
CA GLU A 68 63.55 -20.29 -9.54
C GLU A 68 63.61 -18.77 -9.33
N ASN A 69 64.10 -18.47 -8.12
CA ASN A 69 64.31 -17.19 -7.49
C ASN A 69 65.59 -16.51 -8.00
N LYS A 70 65.50 -15.18 -8.19
CA LYS A 70 66.66 -14.27 -8.11
C LYS A 70 66.22 -12.99 -7.38
N PRO A 71 66.92 -12.52 -6.35
CA PRO A 71 66.47 -11.39 -5.56
C PRO A 71 66.80 -10.09 -6.31
N VAL A 72 65.79 -9.29 -6.61
CA VAL A 72 65.96 -7.92 -7.11
C VAL A 72 65.37 -6.93 -6.11
N GLN A 73 66.16 -5.90 -5.91
CA GLN A 73 66.14 -4.85 -4.90
C GLN A 73 64.79 -4.18 -4.68
N VAL A 74 64.52 -3.90 -3.41
CA VAL A 74 63.44 -3.06 -2.90
C VAL A 74 63.50 -1.70 -3.61
N THR A 75 62.54 -1.47 -4.50
CA THR A 75 62.16 -0.14 -4.98
C THR A 75 60.74 0.12 -4.46
N GLU A 76 60.51 1.36 -4.05
CA GLU A 76 59.29 1.88 -3.41
C GLU A 76 58.01 1.37 -4.10
N PRO A 77 56.90 1.18 -3.35
CA PRO A 77 55.64 0.74 -3.93
C PRO A 77 55.18 1.76 -4.99
N ILE A 78 55.33 1.40 -6.26
CA ILE A 78 54.83 2.16 -7.40
C ILE A 78 53.31 2.25 -7.21
N ARG A 79 52.82 3.42 -6.76
CA ARG A 79 51.39 3.69 -6.67
C ARG A 79 50.81 3.52 -8.07
N GLN A 80 50.05 2.44 -8.28
CA GLN A 80 49.39 2.21 -9.55
C GLN A 80 48.41 3.36 -9.80
N LYS A 81 48.68 4.15 -10.84
CA LYS A 81 47.78 5.22 -11.27
C LYS A 81 46.41 4.64 -11.59
N THR A 82 45.38 5.32 -11.12
CA THR A 82 43.98 5.03 -11.45
C THR A 82 43.74 5.24 -12.94
N TYR A 83 42.64 4.67 -13.45
CA TYR A 83 42.22 4.86 -14.84
C TYR A 83 42.02 6.34 -15.17
N TRP A 84 41.40 7.09 -14.25
CA TRP A 84 41.17 8.52 -14.42
C TRP A 84 42.47 9.33 -14.48
N GLU A 85 43.44 9.07 -13.61
CA GLU A 85 44.75 9.74 -13.63
C GLU A 85 45.48 9.49 -14.96
N ASN A 86 45.51 8.25 -15.43
CA ASN A 86 46.10 7.92 -16.74
C ASN A 86 45.37 8.60 -17.89
N TYR A 87 44.04 8.66 -17.85
CA TYR A 87 43.23 9.34 -18.88
C TYR A 87 43.47 10.84 -18.89
N LYS A 88 43.56 11.48 -17.72
CA LYS A 88 43.84 12.92 -17.56
C LYS A 88 45.22 13.29 -18.10
N ASP A 89 46.22 12.45 -17.87
CA ASP A 89 47.58 12.63 -18.41
C ASP A 89 47.60 12.56 -19.95
N THR A 90 46.81 11.66 -20.55
CA THR A 90 46.77 11.49 -22.02
C THR A 90 45.80 12.43 -22.74
N ASN A 91 44.73 12.88 -22.08
CA ASN A 91 43.65 13.67 -22.67
C ASN A 91 43.24 14.86 -21.78
N PRO A 92 44.15 15.79 -21.46
CA PRO A 92 43.90 16.83 -20.44
C PRO A 92 42.72 17.75 -20.78
N SER A 93 42.55 18.10 -22.07
CA SER A 93 41.42 18.95 -22.51
C SER A 93 40.07 18.25 -22.31
N LYS A 94 39.94 16.99 -22.77
CA LYS A 94 38.70 16.21 -22.62
C LYS A 94 38.38 15.92 -21.16
N ALA A 95 39.40 15.65 -20.34
CA ALA A 95 39.22 15.40 -18.92
C ALA A 95 38.57 16.60 -18.22
N LYS A 96 39.00 17.82 -18.56
CA LYS A 96 38.40 19.06 -18.04
C LYS A 96 36.94 19.21 -18.47
N GLU A 97 36.63 18.96 -19.74
CA GLU A 97 35.24 19.03 -20.25
C GLU A 97 34.31 18.03 -19.55
N ILE A 98 34.81 16.83 -19.22
CA ILE A 98 34.03 15.79 -18.52
C ILE A 98 33.76 16.19 -17.06
N GLU A 99 34.77 16.69 -16.34
CA GLU A 99 34.62 17.18 -14.96
C GLU A 99 33.60 18.34 -14.89
N GLU A 100 33.69 19.29 -15.84
CA GLU A 100 32.76 20.43 -15.93
C GLU A 100 31.32 20.00 -16.23
N LEU A 101 31.13 19.06 -17.16
CA LEU A 101 29.80 18.61 -17.58
C LEU A 101 29.09 17.80 -16.49
N LEU A 102 29.79 16.86 -15.87
CA LEU A 102 29.21 15.93 -14.89
C LEU A 102 29.11 16.53 -13.49
N ARG A 103 29.84 17.62 -13.18
CA ARG A 103 29.90 18.25 -11.86
C ARG A 103 30.24 17.26 -10.72
N ILE A 104 30.97 16.20 -11.03
CA ILE A 104 31.39 15.16 -10.08
C ILE A 104 32.91 15.06 -10.05
N ASP A 105 33.43 14.67 -8.88
CA ASP A 105 34.84 14.38 -8.72
C ASP A 105 35.16 12.97 -9.25
N MET A 106 35.64 12.91 -10.50
CA MET A 106 35.97 11.66 -11.19
C MET A 106 37.08 10.86 -10.48
N SER A 107 37.90 11.48 -9.61
CA SER A 107 38.95 10.78 -8.85
C SER A 107 38.40 9.87 -7.74
N LYS A 108 37.15 10.09 -7.33
CA LYS A 108 36.45 9.28 -6.32
C LYS A 108 35.73 8.06 -6.91
N LEU A 109 35.65 7.97 -8.24
CA LEU A 109 34.98 6.86 -8.91
C LEU A 109 35.88 5.63 -9.00
N SER A 110 35.25 4.45 -9.08
CA SER A 110 35.99 3.24 -9.42
C SER A 110 36.56 3.35 -10.84
N ASN A 111 37.67 2.64 -11.13
CA ASN A 111 38.24 2.60 -12.48
C ASN A 111 37.22 2.16 -13.55
N ARG A 112 36.27 1.31 -13.16
CA ARG A 112 35.18 0.85 -14.02
C ARG A 112 34.21 1.98 -14.30
N ASP A 113 33.69 2.66 -13.27
CA ASP A 113 32.71 3.74 -13.43
C ASP A 113 33.28 4.93 -14.19
N ALA A 114 34.52 5.32 -13.90
CA ALA A 114 35.21 6.38 -14.63
C ALA A 114 35.30 6.05 -16.12
N ARG A 115 35.66 4.80 -16.46
CA ARG A 115 35.71 4.32 -17.85
C ARG A 115 34.33 4.31 -18.50
N GLU A 116 33.31 3.80 -17.84
CA GLU A 116 31.94 3.74 -18.35
C GLU A 116 31.40 5.15 -18.66
N LYS A 117 31.57 6.11 -17.74
CA LYS A 117 31.13 7.51 -17.92
C LYS A 117 31.87 8.19 -19.08
N ILE A 118 33.19 8.00 -19.21
CA ILE A 118 33.96 8.53 -20.34
C ILE A 118 33.45 7.95 -21.66
N GLN A 119 33.30 6.61 -21.75
CA GLN A 119 32.85 5.94 -22.97
C GLN A 119 31.42 6.31 -23.35
N MET A 120 30.56 6.55 -22.36
CA MET A 120 29.21 7.04 -22.55
C MET A 120 29.23 8.45 -23.18
N LEU A 121 29.95 9.40 -22.58
CA LEU A 121 30.04 10.77 -23.09
C LEU A 121 30.69 10.86 -24.48
N ASP A 122 31.76 10.08 -24.73
CA ASP A 122 32.39 10.01 -26.05
C ASP A 122 31.42 9.46 -27.11
N ARG A 123 30.55 8.49 -26.78
CA ARG A 123 29.54 7.98 -27.72
C ARG A 123 28.43 8.99 -27.97
N PHE A 124 27.97 9.65 -26.92
CA PHE A 124 26.85 10.58 -27.00
C PHE A 124 27.20 11.89 -27.72
N SER A 125 28.36 12.47 -27.39
CA SER A 125 28.88 13.63 -28.12
C SER A 125 29.07 13.34 -29.61
N LYS A 126 29.55 12.14 -29.96
CA LYS A 126 29.66 11.68 -31.36
C LYS A 126 28.29 11.53 -32.04
N SER A 127 27.27 11.01 -31.36
CA SER A 127 25.93 10.88 -31.96
C SER A 127 25.27 12.23 -32.22
N LEU A 128 25.57 13.24 -31.39
CA LEU A 128 25.11 14.62 -31.60
C LEU A 128 26.00 15.43 -32.55
N GLY A 129 27.16 14.89 -32.94
CA GLY A 129 28.12 15.60 -33.79
C GLY A 129 28.77 16.83 -33.13
N CYS A 130 28.90 16.85 -31.81
CA CYS A 130 29.46 17.99 -31.05
C CYS A 130 30.62 17.58 -30.12
N SER A 131 31.29 18.55 -29.49
CA SER A 131 32.26 18.28 -28.40
C SER A 131 31.55 17.85 -27.12
N ILE A 132 32.29 17.23 -26.17
CA ILE A 132 31.73 16.82 -24.86
C ILE A 132 31.16 18.02 -24.12
N SER A 133 31.93 19.11 -24.05
CA SER A 133 31.50 20.41 -23.49
C SER A 133 30.20 20.96 -24.06
N GLN A 134 29.88 20.68 -25.32
CA GLN A 134 28.67 21.18 -26.00
C GLN A 134 27.46 20.24 -25.89
N THR A 135 27.65 19.01 -25.41
CA THR A 135 26.64 17.95 -25.41
C THR A 135 25.32 18.37 -24.76
N LYS A 136 25.39 19.00 -23.57
CA LYS A 136 24.20 19.47 -22.86
C LYS A 136 23.43 20.54 -23.65
N ALA A 137 24.15 21.54 -24.18
CA ALA A 137 23.55 22.62 -24.94
C ALA A 137 22.95 22.11 -26.26
N ALA A 138 23.64 21.21 -26.95
CA ALA A 138 23.16 20.59 -28.19
C ALA A 138 21.89 19.77 -27.94
N TYR A 139 21.88 18.94 -26.90
CA TYR A 139 20.71 18.16 -26.50
C TYR A 139 19.54 19.07 -26.13
N LEU A 140 19.72 20.05 -25.23
CA LEU A 140 18.63 20.92 -24.80
C LEU A 140 18.06 21.74 -25.96
N LYS A 141 18.90 22.20 -26.90
CA LYS A 141 18.45 22.87 -28.13
C LYS A 141 17.59 21.95 -29.01
N GLU A 142 17.95 20.68 -29.14
CA GLU A 142 17.10 19.69 -29.81
C GLU A 142 15.80 19.45 -29.03
N MET A 143 15.79 19.63 -27.73
CA MET A 143 14.56 19.50 -26.94
C MET A 143 13.69 20.78 -26.99
N GLU A 144 14.24 21.95 -27.35
CA GLU A 144 13.51 23.24 -27.42
C GLU A 144 12.39 23.25 -28.46
N GLN A 145 12.55 22.47 -29.55
CA GLN A 145 11.52 22.29 -30.58
C GLN A 145 10.25 21.58 -30.06
N TYR A 146 10.29 20.97 -28.88
CA TYR A 146 9.13 20.34 -28.25
C TYR A 146 8.48 21.26 -27.20
N PRO A 147 7.13 21.34 -27.17
CA PRO A 147 6.41 22.07 -26.14
C PRO A 147 6.76 21.57 -24.73
N THR A 148 6.94 22.48 -23.77
CA THR A 148 7.29 22.14 -22.38
C THR A 148 6.33 21.14 -21.74
N ARG A 149 5.04 21.18 -22.07
CA ARG A 149 4.04 20.21 -21.59
C ARG A 149 4.40 18.74 -21.87
N LEU A 150 5.31 18.48 -22.80
CA LEU A 150 5.78 17.13 -23.14
C LEU A 150 7.01 16.70 -22.33
N ILE A 151 7.67 17.60 -21.58
CA ILE A 151 8.91 17.28 -20.84
C ILE A 151 8.71 16.10 -19.88
N SER A 152 7.57 15.99 -19.19
CA SER A 152 7.29 14.83 -18.32
C SER A 152 7.21 13.51 -19.11
N GLN A 153 6.55 13.52 -20.27
CA GLN A 153 6.47 12.34 -21.13
C GLN A 153 7.84 11.98 -21.71
N MET A 154 8.66 12.99 -22.00
CA MET A 154 10.04 12.80 -22.44
C MET A 154 10.88 12.19 -21.32
N ILE A 155 10.78 12.68 -20.07
CA ILE A 155 11.43 12.07 -18.91
C ILE A 155 11.03 10.60 -18.74
N GLU A 156 9.73 10.28 -18.83
CA GLU A 156 9.25 8.90 -18.74
C GLU A 156 9.81 8.03 -19.88
N SER A 157 9.83 8.55 -21.11
CA SER A 157 10.38 7.84 -22.26
C SER A 157 11.87 7.60 -22.11
N THR A 158 12.63 8.62 -21.72
CA THR A 158 14.07 8.52 -21.45
C THR A 158 14.36 7.58 -20.27
N THR A 159 13.47 7.52 -19.27
CA THR A 159 13.59 6.54 -18.17
C THR A 159 13.48 5.09 -18.67
N ARG A 160 12.62 4.82 -19.66
CA ARG A 160 12.55 3.49 -20.29
C ARG A 160 13.82 3.20 -21.09
N GLU A 161 14.33 4.17 -21.83
CA GLU A 161 15.59 4.01 -22.57
C GLU A 161 16.80 3.81 -21.65
N MET A 162 16.81 4.42 -20.46
CA MET A 162 17.82 4.16 -19.44
C MET A 162 17.92 2.68 -19.10
N VAL A 163 16.77 2.01 -18.89
CA VAL A 163 16.72 0.57 -18.61
C VAL A 163 17.26 -0.23 -19.79
N ASN A 164 16.95 0.17 -21.02
CA ASN A 164 17.49 -0.45 -22.23
C ASN A 164 19.01 -0.30 -22.32
N GLU A 165 19.55 0.89 -22.05
CA GLU A 165 20.99 1.17 -22.05
C GLU A 165 21.74 0.33 -21.01
N VAL A 166 21.22 0.23 -19.78
CA VAL A 166 21.78 -0.61 -18.72
C VAL A 166 21.90 -2.06 -19.18
N ASN A 167 20.83 -2.60 -19.76
CA ASN A 167 20.80 -3.97 -20.24
C ASN A 167 21.73 -4.20 -21.44
N MET A 168 21.78 -3.25 -22.39
CA MET A 168 22.54 -3.36 -23.62
C MET A 168 24.05 -3.21 -23.40
N PHE A 169 24.46 -2.33 -22.49
CA PHE A 169 25.88 -2.02 -22.26
C PHE A 169 26.46 -2.59 -20.97
N HIS A 170 25.62 -3.22 -20.13
CA HIS A 170 26.02 -3.78 -18.83
C HIS A 170 26.72 -2.76 -17.91
N ILE A 171 26.21 -1.51 -17.90
CA ILE A 171 26.68 -0.39 -17.08
C ILE A 171 25.67 -0.06 -15.98
N LEU A 172 26.09 0.67 -14.94
CA LEU A 172 25.17 1.12 -13.89
C LEU A 172 24.18 2.19 -14.41
N GLU A 173 22.99 2.28 -13.82
CA GLU A 173 21.95 3.26 -14.18
C GLU A 173 22.49 4.70 -14.21
N GLY A 174 23.22 5.10 -13.16
CA GLY A 174 23.85 6.43 -13.07
C GLY A 174 25.00 6.68 -14.05
N ASN A 175 25.42 5.68 -14.84
CA ASN A 175 26.47 5.79 -15.85
C ASN A 175 25.91 5.84 -17.30
N THR A 176 24.58 5.85 -17.47
CA THR A 176 23.91 5.92 -18.78
C THR A 176 23.84 7.35 -19.34
N CYS A 177 23.65 7.47 -20.66
CA CYS A 177 23.33 8.77 -21.29
C CYS A 177 21.96 9.25 -20.82
N SER A 178 21.00 8.33 -20.80
CA SER A 178 19.62 8.61 -20.42
C SER A 178 19.48 9.19 -19.00
N ALA A 179 20.30 8.75 -18.04
CA ALA A 179 20.31 9.36 -16.70
C ALA A 179 20.67 10.86 -16.73
N LEU A 180 21.69 11.24 -17.51
CA LEU A 180 22.08 12.65 -17.67
C LEU A 180 21.01 13.47 -18.39
N MET A 181 20.40 12.90 -19.43
CA MET A 181 19.30 13.54 -20.16
C MET A 181 18.12 13.83 -19.23
N ILE A 182 17.75 12.88 -18.35
CA ILE A 182 16.69 13.06 -17.36
C ILE A 182 17.03 14.21 -16.41
N GLU A 183 18.26 14.29 -15.90
CA GLU A 183 18.68 15.41 -15.05
C GLU A 183 18.55 16.75 -15.77
N TRP A 184 19.01 16.85 -17.02
CA TRP A 184 18.91 18.11 -17.78
C TRP A 184 17.47 18.49 -18.13
N LEU A 185 16.60 17.52 -18.42
CA LEU A 185 15.17 17.76 -18.62
C LEU A 185 14.48 18.24 -17.33
N LYS A 186 14.85 17.68 -16.17
CA LYS A 186 14.37 18.13 -14.85
C LYS A 186 14.86 19.54 -14.53
N GLU A 187 16.12 19.85 -14.79
CA GLU A 187 16.64 21.22 -14.64
C GLU A 187 15.90 22.21 -15.55
N ARG A 188 15.59 21.83 -16.80
CA ARG A 188 14.79 22.66 -17.70
C ARG A 188 13.37 22.86 -17.17
N GLN A 189 12.76 21.82 -16.62
CA GLN A 189 11.43 21.90 -16.00
C GLN A 189 11.40 22.83 -14.77
N GLN A 190 12.50 22.91 -14.02
CA GLN A 190 12.63 23.76 -12.84
C GLN A 190 13.00 25.22 -13.16
N ASN A 191 13.68 25.46 -14.29
CA ASN A 191 14.15 26.78 -14.70
C ASN A 191 13.20 27.52 -15.65
N GLU A 192 11.98 27.03 -15.88
CA GLU A 192 10.99 27.86 -16.56
C GLU A 192 10.72 29.12 -15.72
N PRO A 193 10.67 30.31 -16.35
CA PRO A 193 10.25 31.50 -15.64
C PRO A 193 8.89 31.18 -15.00
N ASN A 194 8.79 31.51 -13.73
CA ASN A 194 7.55 31.52 -12.97
C ASN A 194 6.68 32.60 -13.63
N ASP A 195 6.10 32.29 -14.80
CA ASP A 195 5.00 33.03 -15.40
C ASP A 195 4.04 33.30 -14.26
N GLU A 196 3.64 34.56 -14.06
CA GLU A 196 2.62 34.98 -13.10
C GLU A 196 1.66 33.82 -12.84
N SER A 197 1.78 33.26 -11.62
CA SER A 197 1.26 31.96 -11.21
C SER A 197 0.06 31.58 -12.07
N TYR A 198 0.19 30.56 -12.93
CA TYR A 198 -0.92 30.12 -13.81
C TYR A 198 -2.24 30.01 -13.02
N TRP A 199 -2.14 29.64 -11.75
CA TRP A 199 -3.23 29.69 -10.78
C TRP A 199 -3.86 31.08 -10.64
N GLU A 200 -3.09 32.13 -10.35
CA GLU A 200 -3.58 33.52 -10.24
C GLU A 200 -4.28 34.01 -11.51
N THR A 201 -3.69 33.76 -12.68
CA THR A 201 -4.33 34.10 -13.96
C THR A 201 -5.66 33.35 -14.13
N TRP A 202 -5.68 32.05 -13.83
CA TRP A 202 -6.87 31.22 -13.98
C TRP A 202 -7.95 31.57 -12.94
N LYS A 203 -7.55 31.88 -11.70
CA LYS A 203 -8.39 32.30 -10.58
C LYS A 203 -9.10 33.61 -10.89
N ASN A 204 -8.38 34.59 -11.43
CA ASN A 204 -8.97 35.86 -11.88
C ASN A 204 -10.00 35.66 -13.00
N GLN A 205 -9.82 34.67 -13.87
CA GLN A 205 -10.78 34.34 -14.94
C GLN A 205 -11.96 33.48 -14.47
N ASN A 206 -11.80 32.72 -13.38
CA ASN A 206 -12.78 31.73 -12.90
C ASN A 206 -12.94 31.78 -11.37
N PRO A 207 -13.34 32.92 -10.77
CA PRO A 207 -13.27 33.13 -9.33
C PRO A 207 -14.11 32.12 -8.53
N GLU A 208 -15.33 31.80 -8.98
CA GLU A 208 -16.21 30.83 -8.31
C GLU A 208 -15.62 29.41 -8.33
N LYS A 209 -15.10 28.96 -9.48
CA LYS A 209 -14.48 27.63 -9.60
C LYS A 209 -13.17 27.54 -8.82
N ALA A 210 -12.42 28.64 -8.73
CA ALA A 210 -11.20 28.70 -7.94
C ALA A 210 -11.50 28.59 -6.44
N LYS A 211 -12.50 29.32 -5.96
CA LYS A 211 -12.99 29.22 -4.57
C LYS A 211 -13.48 27.80 -4.26
N ALA A 212 -14.21 27.17 -5.18
CA ALA A 212 -14.64 25.79 -5.03
C ALA A 212 -13.44 24.82 -4.92
N LEU A 213 -12.43 24.96 -5.78
CA LEU A 213 -11.21 24.14 -5.70
C LEU A 213 -10.46 24.31 -4.37
N GLU A 214 -10.23 25.55 -3.93
CA GLU A 214 -9.57 25.84 -2.66
C GLU A 214 -10.33 25.21 -1.49
N THR A 215 -11.67 25.30 -1.51
CA THR A 215 -12.55 24.74 -0.48
C THR A 215 -12.57 23.21 -0.49
N LEU A 216 -12.70 22.60 -1.66
CA LEU A 216 -12.88 21.15 -1.81
C LEU A 216 -11.59 20.35 -1.59
N THR A 217 -10.45 20.97 -1.92
CA THR A 217 -9.14 20.30 -1.83
C THR A 217 -8.36 20.68 -0.58
N GLU A 218 -8.70 21.79 0.07
CA GLU A 218 -7.97 22.34 1.23
C GLU A 218 -6.47 22.56 0.97
N ARG A 219 -6.08 22.79 -0.29
CA ARG A 219 -4.68 23.00 -0.70
C ARG A 219 -4.41 24.46 -0.99
N ASP A 220 -3.18 24.89 -0.68
CA ASP A 220 -2.66 26.17 -1.17
C ASP A 220 -2.11 25.99 -2.60
N PHE A 221 -2.91 26.43 -3.58
CA PHE A 221 -2.52 26.37 -5.00
C PHE A 221 -1.36 27.32 -5.36
N ASN A 222 -1.00 28.27 -4.49
CA ASN A 222 0.17 29.13 -4.69
C ASN A 222 1.49 28.39 -4.45
N GLU A 223 1.45 27.34 -3.62
CA GLU A 223 2.62 26.50 -3.34
C GLU A 223 2.71 25.30 -4.31
N MET A 224 1.70 25.09 -5.15
CA MET A 224 1.65 24.00 -6.10
C MET A 224 2.40 24.31 -7.39
N SER A 225 2.99 23.27 -7.99
CA SER A 225 3.56 23.42 -9.33
C SER A 225 2.46 23.72 -10.35
N THR A 226 2.77 24.54 -11.37
CA THR A 226 1.83 24.83 -12.48
C THR A 226 1.24 23.57 -13.11
N MET A 227 2.01 22.48 -13.14
CA MET A 227 1.56 21.18 -13.66
C MET A 227 0.49 20.56 -12.76
N ASP A 228 0.69 20.56 -11.45
CA ASP A 228 -0.28 20.01 -10.50
C ASP A 228 -1.57 20.83 -10.51
N VAL A 229 -1.47 22.16 -10.55
CA VAL A 229 -2.63 23.05 -10.67
C VAL A 229 -3.43 22.72 -11.93
N LYS A 230 -2.76 22.59 -13.09
CA LYS A 230 -3.40 22.22 -14.36
C LYS A 230 -4.07 20.85 -14.29
N GLN A 231 -3.43 19.85 -13.67
CA GLN A 231 -3.99 18.52 -13.52
C GLN A 231 -5.23 18.53 -12.62
N THR A 232 -5.19 19.22 -11.49
CA THR A 232 -6.35 19.34 -10.59
C THR A 232 -7.52 20.01 -11.29
N ILE A 233 -7.30 21.15 -11.96
CA ILE A 233 -8.36 21.84 -12.73
C ILE A 233 -8.93 20.91 -13.82
N LYS A 234 -8.08 20.17 -14.54
CA LYS A 234 -8.51 19.23 -15.57
C LYS A 234 -9.37 18.10 -14.99
N ALA A 235 -8.97 17.56 -13.83
CA ALA A 235 -9.69 16.48 -13.15
C ALA A 235 -11.11 16.91 -12.76
N PHE A 236 -11.23 18.06 -12.09
CA PHE A 236 -12.53 18.59 -11.67
C PHE A 236 -13.41 18.98 -12.85
N ARG A 237 -12.84 19.61 -13.89
CA ARG A 237 -13.56 19.92 -15.13
C ARG A 237 -14.13 18.66 -15.79
N SER A 238 -13.32 17.60 -15.91
CA SER A 238 -13.74 16.36 -16.54
C SER A 238 -14.91 15.69 -15.79
N VAL A 239 -14.92 15.77 -14.46
CA VAL A 239 -16.01 15.23 -13.63
C VAL A 239 -17.27 16.10 -13.77
N ALA A 240 -17.12 17.42 -13.67
CA ALA A 240 -18.23 18.36 -13.83
C ALA A 240 -18.93 18.20 -15.19
N GLU A 241 -18.16 18.14 -16.28
CA GLU A 241 -18.69 17.96 -17.63
C GLU A 241 -19.38 16.60 -17.80
N LYS A 242 -18.81 15.52 -17.24
CA LYS A 242 -19.39 14.17 -17.35
C LYS A 242 -20.76 14.07 -16.65
N HIS A 243 -20.90 14.75 -15.51
CA HIS A 243 -22.11 14.67 -14.67
C HIS A 243 -23.03 15.90 -14.83
N ASN A 244 -22.74 16.78 -15.78
CA ASN A 244 -23.48 18.03 -16.02
C ASN A 244 -23.60 18.92 -14.76
N LEU A 245 -22.53 19.03 -13.98
CA LEU A 245 -22.46 19.88 -12.79
C LEU A 245 -21.96 21.28 -13.18
N GLU A 246 -22.79 22.30 -12.96
CA GLU A 246 -22.42 23.69 -13.21
C GLU A 246 -21.51 24.25 -12.11
N ASP A 247 -21.87 23.99 -10.84
CA ASP A 247 -21.07 24.32 -9.68
C ASP A 247 -20.12 23.17 -9.33
N TRP A 248 -18.84 23.50 -9.15
CA TRP A 248 -17.84 22.50 -8.77
C TRP A 248 -17.99 22.05 -7.32
N MET A 249 -18.66 22.84 -6.46
CA MET A 249 -19.03 22.43 -5.10
C MET A 249 -19.91 21.18 -5.09
N ASP A 250 -20.79 21.02 -6.08
CA ASP A 250 -21.70 19.88 -6.19
C ASP A 250 -20.98 18.55 -6.42
N ILE A 251 -19.70 18.57 -6.80
CA ILE A 251 -18.91 17.35 -7.03
C ILE A 251 -18.78 16.54 -5.72
N LYS A 252 -18.53 17.21 -4.58
CA LYS A 252 -18.46 16.52 -3.27
C LYS A 252 -19.79 15.89 -2.92
N ASP A 253 -20.86 16.66 -3.04
CA ASP A 253 -22.22 16.21 -2.72
C ASP A 253 -22.66 15.05 -3.62
N TYR A 254 -22.31 15.09 -4.91
CA TYR A 254 -22.57 14.02 -5.87
C TYR A 254 -21.96 12.69 -5.42
N TYR A 255 -20.66 12.64 -5.12
CA TYR A 255 -20.01 11.38 -4.73
C TYR A 255 -20.40 10.92 -3.34
N VAL A 256 -20.57 11.84 -2.38
CA VAL A 256 -21.01 11.49 -1.02
C VAL A 256 -22.43 10.94 -1.04
N SER A 257 -23.35 11.57 -1.79
CA SER A 257 -24.73 11.07 -1.93
C SER A 257 -24.79 9.75 -2.69
N SER A 258 -23.97 9.58 -3.73
CA SER A 258 -23.85 8.31 -4.45
C SER A 258 -23.35 7.20 -3.52
N TYR A 259 -22.33 7.48 -2.71
CA TYR A 259 -21.83 6.53 -1.72
C TYR A 259 -22.90 6.17 -0.69
N ALA A 260 -23.60 7.15 -0.13
CA ALA A 260 -24.67 6.94 0.82
C ALA A 260 -25.76 6.03 0.24
N SER A 261 -26.23 6.32 -0.98
CA SER A 261 -27.22 5.51 -1.67
C SER A 261 -26.75 4.09 -1.95
N PHE A 262 -25.51 3.90 -2.41
CA PHE A 262 -24.96 2.55 -2.59
C PHE A 262 -24.80 1.82 -1.26
N SER A 263 -24.41 2.50 -0.19
CA SER A 263 -24.23 1.91 1.14
C SER A 263 -25.55 1.41 1.70
N GLU A 264 -26.65 2.14 1.51
CA GLU A 264 -28.00 1.72 1.91
C GLU A 264 -28.45 0.45 1.18
N ASN A 265 -28.06 0.28 -0.09
CA ASN A 265 -28.54 -0.82 -0.93
C ASN A 265 -27.61 -2.05 -0.92
N LEU A 266 -26.30 -1.86 -0.82
CA LEU A 266 -25.29 -2.91 -1.02
C LEU A 266 -24.46 -3.20 0.25
N GLY A 267 -24.57 -2.36 1.28
CA GLY A 267 -23.65 -2.32 2.42
C GLY A 267 -22.37 -1.53 2.12
N GLU A 268 -21.70 -1.09 3.18
CA GLU A 268 -20.57 -0.15 3.08
C GLU A 268 -19.40 -0.65 2.21
N GLU A 269 -19.01 -1.92 2.39
CA GLU A 269 -17.83 -2.47 1.73
C GLU A 269 -18.01 -2.53 0.21
N GLU A 270 -19.20 -2.96 -0.23
CA GLU A 270 -19.50 -3.08 -1.65
C GLU A 270 -19.74 -1.70 -2.28
N ALA A 271 -20.37 -0.78 -1.55
CA ALA A 271 -20.51 0.61 -1.95
C ALA A 271 -19.15 1.29 -2.18
N LEU A 272 -18.16 1.04 -1.30
CA LEU A 272 -16.80 1.55 -1.46
C LEU A 272 -16.11 0.99 -2.70
N LYS A 273 -16.31 -0.30 -3.02
CA LYS A 273 -15.74 -0.92 -4.24
C LYS A 273 -16.36 -0.31 -5.50
N VAL A 274 -17.67 -0.14 -5.53
CA VAL A 274 -18.40 0.46 -6.66
C VAL A 274 -17.93 1.89 -6.90
N ILE A 275 -17.92 2.73 -5.85
CA ILE A 275 -17.47 4.13 -5.97
C ILE A 275 -16.00 4.23 -6.36
N SER A 276 -15.13 3.41 -5.76
CA SER A 276 -13.71 3.40 -6.12
C SER A 276 -13.47 3.03 -7.58
N SER A 277 -14.27 2.09 -8.12
CA SER A 277 -14.21 1.72 -9.54
C SER A 277 -14.65 2.86 -10.45
N ILE A 278 -15.76 3.55 -10.13
CA ILE A 278 -16.25 4.71 -10.88
C ILE A 278 -15.20 5.83 -10.90
N LEU A 279 -14.67 6.19 -9.73
CA LEU A 279 -13.67 7.24 -9.60
C LEU A 279 -12.37 6.88 -10.33
N LEU A 280 -11.97 5.60 -10.35
CA LEU A 280 -10.75 5.15 -11.03
C LEU A 280 -10.90 5.20 -12.56
N ASP A 281 -12.05 4.78 -13.10
CA ASP A 281 -12.38 4.95 -14.52
C ASP A 281 -12.36 6.43 -14.93
N GLU A 282 -12.89 7.31 -14.09
CA GLU A 282 -12.86 8.77 -14.31
C GLU A 282 -11.45 9.34 -14.29
N ASN A 283 -10.62 8.93 -13.34
CA ASN A 283 -9.21 9.31 -13.31
C ASN A 283 -8.47 8.87 -14.58
N ASN A 284 -8.71 7.63 -15.03
CA ASN A 284 -8.09 7.09 -16.24
C ASN A 284 -8.51 7.86 -17.50
N ARG A 285 -9.78 8.29 -17.58
CA ARG A 285 -10.28 9.13 -18.69
C ARG A 285 -9.70 10.54 -18.65
N ALA A 286 -9.60 11.14 -17.47
CA ALA A 286 -8.99 12.45 -17.29
C ALA A 286 -7.48 12.43 -17.61
N ASN A 287 -6.83 11.27 -17.52
CA ASN A 287 -5.40 11.08 -17.73
C ASN A 287 -4.58 12.10 -16.90
N VAL A 288 -4.82 12.07 -15.58
CA VAL A 288 -4.17 12.91 -14.57
C VAL A 288 -3.50 12.03 -13.51
N SER A 289 -2.54 12.59 -12.79
CA SER A 289 -1.94 11.90 -11.63
C SER A 289 -3.02 11.59 -10.60
N LEU A 290 -2.97 10.41 -9.98
CA LEU A 290 -3.86 10.02 -8.89
C LEU A 290 -3.86 11.07 -7.76
N PHE A 291 -2.70 11.68 -7.47
CA PHE A 291 -2.59 12.67 -6.40
C PHE A 291 -3.42 13.94 -6.64
N ASN A 292 -3.56 14.36 -7.90
CA ASN A 292 -4.29 15.56 -8.31
C ASN A 292 -5.69 15.23 -8.88
N SER A 293 -6.20 14.03 -8.58
CA SER A 293 -7.44 13.52 -9.14
C SER A 293 -8.61 13.67 -8.17
N VAL A 294 -9.83 13.79 -8.72
CA VAL A 294 -11.07 13.75 -7.92
C VAL A 294 -11.20 12.43 -7.16
N TYR A 295 -10.62 11.33 -7.66
CA TYR A 295 -10.54 10.04 -6.95
C TYR A 295 -9.90 10.19 -5.56
N ASN A 296 -8.79 10.91 -5.46
CA ASN A 296 -8.07 11.05 -4.19
C ASN A 296 -8.85 11.92 -3.19
N TYR A 297 -9.45 13.01 -3.65
CA TYR A 297 -10.26 13.89 -2.81
C TYR A 297 -11.58 13.23 -2.38
N ALA A 298 -12.27 12.55 -3.30
CA ALA A 298 -13.53 11.87 -3.01
C ALA A 298 -13.37 10.76 -1.96
N LYS A 299 -12.22 10.08 -1.91
CA LYS A 299 -11.91 9.14 -0.82
C LYS A 299 -11.90 9.81 0.54
N GLN A 300 -11.29 11.00 0.65
CA GLN A 300 -11.25 11.76 1.90
C GLN A 300 -12.66 12.21 2.29
N TRP A 301 -13.43 12.75 1.35
CA TRP A 301 -14.81 13.17 1.61
C TRP A 301 -15.72 12.02 2.05
N ILE A 302 -15.57 10.84 1.46
CA ILE A 302 -16.33 9.64 1.86
C ILE A 302 -15.90 9.19 3.26
N GLN A 303 -14.60 9.24 3.57
CA GLN A 303 -14.10 8.91 4.91
C GLN A 303 -14.65 9.89 5.97
N GLU A 304 -14.61 11.19 5.71
CA GLU A 304 -15.24 12.22 6.56
C GLU A 304 -16.74 11.95 6.73
N TYR A 305 -17.45 11.60 5.65
CA TYR A 305 -18.87 11.28 5.69
C TYR A 305 -19.13 10.07 6.61
N LYS A 306 -18.31 9.02 6.50
CA LYS A 306 -18.40 7.83 7.36
C LYS A 306 -18.17 8.17 8.82
N GLU A 307 -17.18 8.99 9.13
CA GLU A 307 -16.88 9.41 10.51
C GLU A 307 -18.02 10.23 11.10
N ASN A 308 -18.58 11.17 10.33
CA ASN A 308 -19.68 12.02 10.76
C ASN A 308 -21.04 11.31 10.81
N ASN A 309 -21.20 10.19 10.08
CA ASN A 309 -22.45 9.42 10.00
C ASN A 309 -22.31 8.00 10.50
N ALA A 310 -21.26 7.69 11.27
CA ALA A 310 -20.98 6.34 11.76
C ALA A 310 -22.20 5.70 12.41
N ASP A 311 -22.98 6.47 13.17
CA ASP A 311 -24.19 6.00 13.85
C ASP A 311 -25.41 5.79 12.95
N ARG A 312 -25.46 6.48 11.80
CA ARG A 312 -26.54 6.34 10.80
C ARG A 312 -26.28 5.22 9.81
N LEU A 313 -25.01 4.90 9.56
CA LEU A 313 -24.58 3.88 8.60
C LEU A 313 -24.54 2.47 9.20
N LEU A 314 -24.67 2.33 10.53
CA LEU A 314 -24.83 1.03 11.17
C LEU A 314 -26.03 0.30 10.56
N SER A 315 -25.81 -0.94 10.15
CA SER A 315 -26.91 -1.83 9.79
C SER A 315 -27.92 -1.91 10.96
N PRO A 316 -29.20 -2.25 10.72
CA PRO A 316 -30.14 -2.46 11.81
C PRO A 316 -29.60 -3.42 12.88
N GLU A 317 -28.87 -4.46 12.46
CA GLU A 317 -28.18 -5.40 13.36
C GLU A 317 -27.12 -4.70 14.22
N ASP A 318 -26.23 -3.92 13.61
CA ASP A 318 -25.14 -3.25 14.33
C ASP A 318 -25.64 -2.14 15.25
N LYS A 319 -26.69 -1.43 14.84
CA LYS A 319 -27.37 -0.45 15.67
C LYS A 319 -27.98 -1.11 16.91
N PHE A 320 -28.65 -2.26 16.73
CA PHE A 320 -29.19 -3.05 17.83
C PHE A 320 -28.08 -3.58 18.76
N ARG A 321 -26.97 -4.10 18.19
CA ARG A 321 -25.78 -4.53 18.95
C ARG A 321 -25.22 -3.39 19.81
N LYS A 322 -25.04 -2.21 19.21
CA LYS A 322 -24.53 -1.01 19.90
C LYS A 322 -25.46 -0.60 21.03
N GLU A 323 -26.77 -0.46 20.76
CA GLU A 323 -27.74 -0.06 21.77
C GLU A 323 -27.80 -1.04 22.96
N TYR A 324 -27.80 -2.34 22.69
CA TYR A 324 -27.75 -3.36 23.74
C TYR A 324 -26.46 -3.30 24.55
N ARG A 325 -25.31 -3.16 23.88
CA ARG A 325 -24.01 -3.02 24.54
C ARG A 325 -23.94 -1.77 25.42
N ASP A 326 -24.43 -0.65 24.93
CA ASP A 326 -24.46 0.61 25.68
C ASP A 326 -25.37 0.47 26.91
N LYS A 327 -26.52 -0.21 26.79
CA LYS A 327 -27.38 -0.54 27.93
C LYS A 327 -26.68 -1.45 28.95
N LEU A 328 -25.94 -2.46 28.50
CA LEU A 328 -25.13 -3.32 29.38
C LEU A 328 -24.09 -2.49 30.14
N ILE A 329 -23.27 -1.72 29.43
CA ILE A 329 -22.19 -0.92 30.03
C ILE A 329 -22.76 0.13 30.99
N ASN A 330 -23.82 0.83 30.60
CA ASN A 330 -24.44 1.86 31.44
C ASN A 330 -25.03 1.28 32.74
N LYS A 331 -25.63 0.09 32.69
CA LYS A 331 -26.15 -0.58 33.88
C LYS A 331 -25.06 -1.10 34.82
N ILE A 332 -23.94 -1.58 34.27
CA ILE A 332 -22.77 -1.96 35.09
C ILE A 332 -22.14 -0.70 35.69
N GLY A 333 -22.14 0.42 34.96
CA GLY A 333 -21.73 1.74 35.45
C GLY A 333 -20.31 1.74 36.02
N SER A 334 -20.10 2.43 37.14
CA SER A 334 -18.82 2.49 37.85
C SER A 334 -18.38 1.15 38.46
N ASN A 335 -19.28 0.17 38.59
CA ASN A 335 -18.95 -1.15 39.13
C ASN A 335 -18.05 -1.94 38.18
N ALA A 336 -17.93 -1.53 36.91
CA ALA A 336 -17.02 -2.12 35.93
C ALA A 336 -15.54 -2.05 36.34
N ASN A 337 -15.18 -1.15 37.26
CA ASN A 337 -13.80 -0.92 37.73
C ASN A 337 -13.56 -1.40 39.16
N ILE A 338 -14.59 -1.93 39.85
CA ILE A 338 -14.43 -2.43 41.21
C ILE A 338 -14.10 -3.92 41.07
N PRO A 339 -12.93 -4.39 41.54
CA PRO A 339 -12.68 -5.82 41.68
C PRO A 339 -13.59 -6.34 42.79
N LEU A 340 -14.84 -6.66 42.43
CA LEU A 340 -15.86 -7.15 43.35
C LEU A 340 -15.60 -8.63 43.63
N PHE A 341 -14.50 -8.90 44.34
CA PHE A 341 -14.21 -10.20 44.91
C PHE A 341 -15.07 -10.40 46.16
N CYS A 342 -16.35 -10.71 45.98
CA CYS A 342 -17.18 -11.23 47.05
C CYS A 342 -17.29 -12.74 46.84
N HIS A 343 -16.81 -13.53 47.81
CA HIS A 343 -16.87 -15.01 47.77
C HIS A 343 -16.09 -15.67 46.61
N GLY A 344 -14.95 -15.10 46.22
CA GLY A 344 -13.99 -15.77 45.33
C GLY A 344 -14.27 -15.72 43.83
N TYR A 345 -15.25 -14.93 43.42
CA TYR A 345 -15.61 -14.72 42.02
C TYR A 345 -15.88 -13.24 41.74
N ASP A 346 -15.90 -12.84 40.47
CA ASP A 346 -16.52 -11.58 40.00
C ASP A 346 -18.06 -11.63 40.11
N SER A 347 -18.54 -12.24 41.19
CA SER A 347 -19.91 -12.70 41.43
C SER A 347 -20.94 -11.60 41.19
N PRO A 348 -20.75 -10.37 41.70
CA PRO A 348 -21.76 -9.32 41.52
C PRO A 348 -21.86 -8.85 40.06
N ILE A 349 -20.73 -8.69 39.35
CA ILE A 349 -20.74 -8.24 37.94
C ILE A 349 -21.28 -9.35 37.04
N ALA A 350 -20.84 -10.60 37.25
CA ALA A 350 -21.35 -11.76 36.53
C ALA A 350 -22.87 -11.91 36.73
N HIS A 351 -23.34 -11.77 37.97
CA HIS A 351 -24.76 -11.83 38.31
C HIS A 351 -25.56 -10.69 37.65
N GLU A 352 -25.07 -9.45 37.70
CA GLU A 352 -25.71 -8.31 37.03
C GLU A 352 -25.74 -8.47 35.51
N LEU A 353 -24.65 -8.91 34.88
CA LEU A 353 -24.61 -9.20 33.45
C LEU A 353 -25.67 -10.24 33.06
N MET A 354 -25.81 -11.31 33.85
CA MET A 354 -26.81 -12.35 33.58
C MET A 354 -28.23 -11.84 33.82
N TYR A 355 -28.44 -11.06 34.88
CA TYR A 355 -29.73 -10.42 35.15
C TYR A 355 -30.16 -9.57 33.97
N ILE A 356 -29.27 -8.70 33.45
CA ILE A 356 -29.54 -7.84 32.30
C ILE A 356 -29.81 -8.67 31.05
N MET A 357 -28.99 -9.68 30.77
CA MET A 357 -29.15 -10.56 29.62
C MET A 357 -30.50 -11.28 29.65
N TYR A 358 -30.86 -11.93 30.77
CA TYR A 358 -32.14 -12.60 30.91
C TYR A 358 -33.33 -11.64 30.85
N GLN A 359 -33.20 -10.43 31.44
CA GLN A 359 -34.23 -9.40 31.34
C GLN A 359 -34.48 -9.00 29.89
N HIS A 360 -33.42 -8.82 29.09
CA HIS A 360 -33.56 -8.49 27.66
C HIS A 360 -34.13 -9.66 26.88
N LEU A 361 -33.63 -10.88 27.07
CA LEU A 361 -34.17 -12.08 26.40
C LEU A 361 -35.66 -12.30 26.68
N ARG A 362 -36.16 -11.88 27.85
CA ARG A 362 -37.57 -11.98 28.24
C ARG A 362 -38.40 -10.72 27.94
N ASN A 363 -37.79 -9.64 27.46
CA ASN A 363 -38.49 -8.39 27.20
C ASN A 363 -39.28 -8.48 25.88
N ALA A 364 -40.61 -8.52 25.99
CA ALA A 364 -41.52 -8.65 24.86
C ALA A 364 -41.47 -7.44 23.89
N GLU A 365 -41.22 -6.23 24.41
CA GLU A 365 -41.13 -5.01 23.59
C GLU A 365 -39.86 -5.02 22.74
N LEU A 366 -38.71 -5.33 23.34
CA LEU A 366 -37.43 -5.45 22.62
C LEU A 366 -37.47 -6.57 21.57
N LYS A 367 -38.14 -7.66 21.91
CA LYS A 367 -38.38 -8.78 20.99
C LYS A 367 -39.22 -8.34 19.78
N ALA A 368 -40.33 -7.66 20.02
CA ALA A 368 -41.20 -7.14 18.96
C ALA A 368 -40.48 -6.08 18.10
N GLU A 369 -39.60 -5.27 18.69
CA GLU A 369 -38.79 -4.31 17.96
C GLU A 369 -37.75 -5.00 17.06
N ALA A 370 -37.05 -6.02 17.58
CA ALA A 370 -36.14 -6.83 16.77
C ALA A 370 -36.87 -7.58 15.64
N GLU A 371 -38.12 -8.02 15.87
CA GLU A 371 -38.98 -8.60 14.84
C GLU A 371 -39.32 -7.58 13.72
N LYS A 372 -39.70 -6.34 14.06
CA LYS A 372 -39.94 -5.27 13.09
C LYS A 372 -38.71 -4.95 12.25
N GLN A 373 -37.52 -5.06 12.83
CA GLN A 373 -36.24 -4.82 12.17
C GLN A 373 -35.72 -6.04 11.38
N GLY A 374 -36.46 -7.15 11.35
CA GLY A 374 -36.05 -8.38 10.64
C GLY A 374 -34.93 -9.17 11.35
N LEU A 375 -34.62 -8.85 12.60
CA LEU A 375 -33.54 -9.45 13.39
C LEU A 375 -34.01 -10.62 14.26
N TRP A 376 -35.28 -11.02 14.18
CA TRP A 376 -35.88 -12.05 15.04
C TRP A 376 -35.04 -13.33 15.18
N ASN A 377 -34.57 -13.87 14.06
CA ASN A 377 -33.79 -15.12 14.02
C ASN A 377 -32.40 -14.96 14.64
N LYS A 378 -31.89 -13.73 14.76
CA LYS A 378 -30.57 -13.40 15.31
C LYS A 378 -30.64 -12.77 16.70
N TYR A 379 -31.83 -12.40 17.18
CA TYR A 379 -32.04 -11.65 18.42
C TYR A 379 -31.33 -12.27 19.63
N MET A 380 -31.54 -13.57 19.86
CA MET A 380 -30.91 -14.28 20.97
C MET A 380 -29.40 -14.36 20.79
N GLN A 381 -28.94 -14.64 19.56
CA GLN A 381 -27.52 -14.73 19.23
C GLN A 381 -26.81 -13.41 19.49
N ILE A 382 -27.38 -12.28 19.04
CA ILE A 382 -26.83 -10.94 19.26
C ILE A 382 -26.69 -10.65 20.75
N ILE A 383 -27.74 -10.90 21.54
CA ILE A 383 -27.71 -10.67 22.99
C ILE A 383 -26.63 -11.52 23.65
N VAL A 384 -26.53 -12.81 23.31
CA VAL A 384 -25.53 -13.72 23.87
C VAL A 384 -24.11 -13.28 23.49
N GLU A 385 -23.85 -12.99 22.22
CA GLU A 385 -22.53 -12.58 21.73
C GLU A 385 -22.06 -11.26 22.35
N GLU A 386 -22.93 -10.26 22.43
CA GLU A 386 -22.57 -8.97 23.03
C GLU A 386 -22.37 -9.09 24.54
N THR A 387 -23.18 -9.91 25.23
CA THR A 387 -22.96 -10.22 26.65
C THR A 387 -21.62 -10.94 26.84
N GLU A 388 -21.29 -11.91 25.99
CA GLU A 388 -20.01 -12.63 26.04
C GLU A 388 -18.81 -11.68 25.87
N LYS A 389 -18.89 -10.72 24.94
CA LYS A 389 -17.86 -9.70 24.74
C LYS A 389 -17.66 -8.84 25.99
N VAL A 390 -18.75 -8.40 26.62
CA VAL A 390 -18.69 -7.61 27.86
C VAL A 390 -18.16 -8.45 29.02
N THR A 391 -18.63 -9.69 29.18
CA THR A 391 -18.12 -10.65 30.18
C THR A 391 -16.61 -10.87 30.01
N LYS A 392 -16.12 -11.13 28.79
CA LYS A 392 -14.67 -11.30 28.54
C LYS A 392 -13.84 -10.06 28.90
N LYS A 393 -14.44 -8.88 28.82
CA LYS A 393 -13.75 -7.61 29.09
C LYS A 393 -13.72 -7.27 30.59
N TYR A 394 -14.80 -7.57 31.32
CA TYR A 394 -14.99 -7.11 32.70
C TYR A 394 -15.04 -8.25 33.74
N CYS A 395 -15.05 -9.51 33.30
CA CYS A 395 -15.06 -10.69 34.16
C CYS A 395 -13.92 -11.65 33.79
N HIS A 396 -13.41 -12.36 34.78
CA HIS A 396 -12.37 -13.39 34.67
C HIS A 396 -12.95 -14.79 34.44
N VAL A 397 -14.24 -14.89 34.12
CA VAL A 397 -15.00 -16.12 33.90
C VAL A 397 -15.64 -16.12 32.50
N PHE A 398 -16.00 -17.28 32.00
CA PHE A 398 -16.76 -17.43 30.76
C PHE A 398 -18.24 -17.11 30.97
N LEU A 399 -18.92 -16.70 29.90
CA LEU A 399 -20.37 -16.48 29.92
C LEU A 399 -21.14 -17.70 30.47
N GLN A 400 -20.71 -18.92 30.10
CA GLN A 400 -21.31 -20.16 30.59
C GLN A 400 -21.18 -20.32 32.12
N GLU A 401 -20.06 -19.93 32.70
CA GLU A 401 -19.83 -19.98 34.15
C GLU A 401 -20.67 -18.92 34.86
N CYS A 402 -20.84 -17.73 34.27
CA CYS A 402 -21.78 -16.72 34.76
C CYS A 402 -23.22 -17.25 34.77
N ILE A 403 -23.63 -17.97 33.72
CA ILE A 403 -24.96 -18.59 33.60
C ILE A 403 -25.17 -19.63 34.71
N GLU A 404 -24.18 -20.51 34.94
CA GLU A 404 -24.24 -21.53 35.98
C GLU A 404 -24.33 -20.91 37.37
N TYR A 405 -23.50 -19.90 37.64
CA TYR A 405 -23.52 -19.14 38.88
C TYR A 405 -24.89 -18.48 39.14
N TYR A 406 -25.45 -17.81 38.13
CA TYR A 406 -26.74 -17.14 38.23
C TYR A 406 -27.90 -18.11 38.48
N ASN A 407 -27.90 -19.27 37.81
CA ASN A 407 -29.00 -20.24 37.90
C ASN A 407 -28.91 -21.15 39.12
N TYR A 408 -27.69 -21.37 39.65
CA TYR A 408 -27.44 -22.30 40.75
C TYR A 408 -26.49 -21.65 41.78
N PRO A 409 -26.94 -20.61 42.50
CA PRO A 409 -26.08 -19.86 43.42
C PRO A 409 -25.50 -20.72 44.55
N ASP A 410 -26.20 -21.80 44.93
CA ASP A 410 -25.77 -22.74 45.98
C ASP A 410 -24.87 -23.87 45.46
N LYS A 411 -24.67 -23.98 44.13
CA LYS A 411 -23.85 -25.03 43.53
C LYS A 411 -22.41 -24.53 43.40
N PRO A 412 -21.40 -25.31 43.84
CA PRO A 412 -20.01 -24.97 43.57
C PRO A 412 -19.77 -25.00 42.05
N VAL A 413 -19.48 -23.82 41.49
CA VAL A 413 -19.12 -23.69 40.07
C VAL A 413 -17.61 -23.90 39.95
N ILE A 414 -17.21 -24.95 39.23
CA ILE A 414 -15.81 -25.21 38.91
C ILE A 414 -15.41 -24.22 37.82
N THR A 415 -14.83 -23.08 38.21
CA THR A 415 -14.36 -22.10 37.24
C THR A 415 -13.02 -22.50 36.66
N ARG A 416 -12.89 -22.42 35.34
CA ARG A 416 -11.60 -22.37 34.67
C ARG A 416 -11.07 -20.96 34.84
N HIS A 417 -10.23 -20.76 35.85
CA HIS A 417 -9.62 -19.46 36.10
C HIS A 417 -9.01 -18.88 34.80
N ARG A 418 -9.01 -17.55 34.69
CA ARG A 418 -8.26 -16.82 33.66
C ARG A 418 -7.25 -15.92 34.32
N CYS A 419 -6.08 -15.79 33.69
CA CYS A 419 -5.10 -14.83 34.15
C CYS A 419 -5.66 -13.41 34.06
N PRO A 420 -5.65 -12.61 35.13
CA PRO A 420 -6.12 -11.23 35.10
C PRO A 420 -5.22 -10.31 34.27
N SER A 421 -4.00 -10.75 33.92
CA SER A 421 -3.08 -10.00 33.06
C SER A 421 -3.30 -10.23 31.57
N CYS A 422 -3.37 -11.50 31.16
CA CYS A 422 -3.33 -11.88 29.74
C CYS A 422 -4.57 -12.66 29.29
N GLY A 423 -5.48 -13.01 30.19
CA GLY A 423 -6.70 -13.76 29.88
C GLY A 423 -6.49 -15.25 29.58
N SER A 424 -5.26 -15.77 29.68
CA SER A 424 -4.93 -17.18 29.46
C SER A 424 -5.63 -18.10 30.46
N THR A 425 -6.03 -19.28 29.98
CA THR A 425 -6.58 -20.37 30.79
C THR A 425 -5.53 -21.39 31.21
N ASN A 426 -4.28 -21.23 30.76
CA ASN A 426 -3.18 -22.13 31.12
C ASN A 426 -2.62 -21.70 32.48
N ILE A 427 -3.21 -22.26 33.53
CA ILE A 427 -2.97 -21.85 34.91
C ILE A 427 -2.62 -23.07 35.74
N THR A 428 -1.57 -22.93 36.53
CA THR A 428 -1.19 -23.92 37.54
C THR A 428 -1.76 -23.47 38.89
N ASP A 429 -2.43 -24.40 39.56
CA ASP A 429 -3.00 -24.20 40.88
C ASP A 429 -1.99 -24.73 41.91
N ASP A 430 -1.29 -23.82 42.59
CA ASP A 430 -0.43 -24.18 43.72
C ASP A 430 -1.31 -24.25 44.98
N ILE A 431 -1.37 -25.44 45.56
CA ILE A 431 -2.29 -25.84 46.64
C ILE A 431 -2.18 -24.91 47.86
N ASP A 432 -1.05 -24.24 48.04
CA ASP A 432 -0.75 -23.42 49.21
C ASP A 432 -0.58 -21.91 48.95
N TYR A 433 -0.35 -21.45 47.71
CA TYR A 433 0.12 -20.06 47.48
C TYR A 433 -0.48 -19.30 46.28
N GLY A 434 -1.52 -19.82 45.63
CA GLY A 434 -2.29 -19.09 44.61
C GLY A 434 -2.17 -19.67 43.21
N LEU A 435 -2.70 -18.92 42.24
CA LEU A 435 -2.77 -19.29 40.83
C LEU A 435 -1.59 -18.66 40.09
N GLU A 436 -0.91 -19.44 39.25
CA GLU A 436 0.15 -18.96 38.36
C GLU A 436 -0.27 -19.14 36.90
N CYS A 437 -0.17 -18.07 36.10
CA CYS A 437 -0.37 -18.17 34.66
C CYS A 437 0.90 -18.68 33.97
N ASN A 438 0.81 -19.86 33.35
CA ASN A 438 1.92 -20.48 32.62
C ASN A 438 2.30 -19.74 31.33
N GLU A 439 1.49 -18.79 30.85
CA GLU A 439 1.81 -17.98 29.66
C GLU A 439 2.53 -16.68 29.99
N CYS A 440 2.13 -15.97 31.06
CA CYS A 440 2.72 -14.67 31.40
C CYS A 440 3.51 -14.65 32.72
N GLY A 441 3.55 -15.78 33.45
CA GLY A 441 4.25 -15.92 34.74
C GLY A 441 3.61 -15.12 35.88
N ARG A 442 2.46 -14.48 35.67
CA ARG A 442 1.80 -13.70 36.73
C ARG A 442 1.18 -14.65 37.74
N THR A 443 1.49 -14.42 39.01
CA THR A 443 0.84 -15.07 40.15
C THR A 443 -0.24 -14.17 40.73
N TRP A 444 -1.35 -14.76 41.17
CA TRP A 444 -2.37 -14.06 41.93
C TRP A 444 -3.07 -15.02 42.90
N ASN A 445 -3.48 -14.48 44.04
CA ASN A 445 -4.27 -15.24 44.99
C ASN A 445 -5.73 -15.20 44.56
N ALA A 446 -6.36 -16.38 44.46
CA ALA A 446 -7.81 -16.54 44.46
C ALA A 446 -8.22 -17.04 45.86
N PRO A 447 -8.28 -16.16 46.88
CA PRO A 447 -8.33 -16.57 48.28
C PRO A 447 -9.56 -17.40 48.68
N TYR A 448 -10.57 -17.54 47.82
CA TYR A 448 -11.85 -18.19 48.15
C TYR A 448 -12.41 -19.06 47.00
N GLY A 449 -11.71 -20.12 46.58
CA GLY A 449 -12.27 -21.10 45.63
C GLY A 449 -12.38 -22.54 46.14
N LYS A 450 -11.57 -22.91 47.14
CA LYS A 450 -11.35 -24.33 47.49
C LYS A 450 -11.76 -24.75 48.90
N ARG A 451 -11.99 -23.82 49.84
CA ARG A 451 -12.15 -24.15 51.27
C ARG A 451 -13.52 -23.82 51.89
N LEU A 452 -14.55 -23.52 51.10
CA LEU A 452 -15.89 -23.33 51.66
C LEU A 452 -16.72 -24.60 51.79
N TYR A 453 -16.26 -25.74 51.26
CA TYR A 453 -16.94 -27.03 51.43
C TYR A 453 -15.94 -28.19 51.48
N LEU A 454 -15.28 -28.34 52.63
CA LEU A 454 -15.03 -29.65 53.23
C LEU A 454 -15.94 -29.78 54.46
#